data_AF-A0A5C0SBW3-F1
#
_entry.id   AF-A0A5C0SBW3-F1
#
_cell.length_a   1.000
_cell.length_b   1.000
_cell.length_c   1.000
_cell.angle_alpha   90.00
_cell.angle_beta   90.00
_cell.angle_gamma   90.00
#
_symmetry.space_group_name_H-M   'P 1'
#
loop_
_entity.id
_entity.type
_entity.pdbx_description
1 polymer ?
#
loop_
_entity_poly.entity_id
_entity_poly.type
_entity_poly.pdbx_seq_one_letter_code
_entity_poly.pdbx_strand_id
1 'polypeptide(L)'
;MKLKINGLIVVFLICIIFSSCSRNENTNTSSSKIVTTTITTSETAIDSKKKVEGDIILLLNNYEYNLNKPFEDNLLKNLNTNELSILRNSIFAKYGYIFSTQKYNDYFSQFSWYHPNSTDIQGKLNNIDKQNINKITTLEKKLTLLQFKSSKLGFSLTFPKSWEGKYRVEEYDMGITVYFKPKEQMKDMCGEFFSIINTESADLNENSYDTIGDKRYFEVNDIKYFIGRPTDFAFPEDHPESKVFYKMNLEVEEVLKTLKKLR
;
A
#
# COMPACT_ATOMS: atom_id res chain seq x y z
N MET A 1 68.17 0.39 9.02
CA MET A 1 68.89 1.55 9.60
C MET A 1 68.14 2.82 9.21
N LYS A 2 67.75 3.61 10.22
CA LYS A 2 67.11 4.95 10.21
C LYS A 2 65.58 5.05 9.95
N LEU A 3 64.86 5.04 11.08
CA LEU A 3 63.66 5.84 11.35
C LEU A 3 63.88 7.35 11.08
N LYS A 4 62.79 8.07 10.79
CA LYS A 4 62.49 9.38 11.39
C LYS A 4 60.97 9.62 11.47
N ILE A 5 60.52 9.85 12.70
CA ILE A 5 59.19 10.28 13.16
C ILE A 5 59.26 11.81 13.37
N ASN A 6 58.16 12.52 13.11
CA ASN A 6 57.74 13.80 13.70
C ASN A 6 56.21 13.87 13.42
N GLY A 7 55.25 13.97 14.34
CA GLY A 7 55.24 14.45 15.72
C GLY A 7 54.47 15.78 15.78
N LEU A 8 53.16 15.75 16.08
CA LEU A 8 52.53 16.81 16.88
C LEU A 8 51.28 16.29 17.61
N ILE A 9 51.36 16.36 18.93
CA ILE A 9 50.38 15.98 19.95
C ILE A 9 49.69 17.27 20.40
N VAL A 10 48.35 17.25 20.55
CA VAL A 10 47.65 18.15 21.49
C VAL A 10 46.66 17.32 22.28
N VAL A 11 47.02 17.08 23.54
CA VAL A 11 46.19 16.55 24.62
C VAL A 11 45.63 17.76 25.37
N PHE A 12 44.33 17.75 25.66
CA PHE A 12 43.79 18.48 26.81
C PHE A 12 42.92 17.55 27.64
N LEU A 13 43.40 17.31 28.85
CA LEU A 13 42.82 16.48 29.89
C LEU A 13 42.78 17.38 31.13
N ILE A 14 41.58 17.72 31.61
CA ILE A 14 41.38 18.38 32.92
C ILE A 14 40.19 17.70 33.63
N CYS A 15 40.55 16.70 34.42
CA CYS A 15 40.16 16.42 35.82
C CYS A 15 39.66 17.65 36.62
N ILE A 16 38.80 17.63 37.66
CA ILE A 16 38.46 16.63 38.68
C ILE A 16 37.34 17.23 39.58
N ILE A 17 36.38 16.39 40.03
CA ILE A 17 35.69 16.27 41.34
C ILE A 17 35.23 17.54 42.10
N PHE A 18 33.99 17.54 42.64
CA PHE A 18 33.71 17.51 44.09
C PHE A 18 32.20 17.57 44.43
N SER A 19 31.84 16.76 45.42
CA SER A 19 30.83 16.98 46.46
C SER A 19 29.37 16.54 46.26
N SER A 20 29.05 15.49 47.03
CA SER A 20 27.75 15.07 47.54
C SER A 20 27.27 16.00 48.68
N CYS A 21 25.97 16.35 48.68
CA CYS A 21 25.07 16.76 49.79
C CYS A 21 23.83 17.41 49.14
N SER A 22 22.58 17.37 49.61
CA SER A 22 21.85 16.68 50.67
C SER A 22 20.34 16.89 50.37
N ARG A 23 19.50 16.05 50.98
CA ARG A 23 18.04 16.23 51.23
C ARG A 23 17.70 17.66 51.71
N ASN A 24 16.67 18.33 51.17
CA ASN A 24 15.24 18.29 51.55
C ASN A 24 14.47 19.60 51.19
N GLU A 25 13.18 19.44 50.90
CA GLU A 25 12.03 20.38 50.97
C GLU A 25 11.79 21.53 49.96
N ASN A 26 10.68 21.33 49.21
CA ASN A 26 9.54 22.23 48.92
C ASN A 26 9.84 23.63 48.30
N THR A 27 9.28 24.01 47.14
CA THR A 27 7.85 24.07 46.78
C THR A 27 7.69 24.37 45.28
N ASN A 28 6.51 24.06 44.75
CA ASN A 28 5.80 24.75 43.64
C ASN A 28 6.17 24.42 42.18
N THR A 29 5.38 23.54 41.54
CA THR A 29 4.25 23.80 40.59
C THR A 29 4.77 23.72 39.14
N SER A 30 4.24 22.90 38.21
CA SER A 30 2.84 22.64 37.91
C SER A 30 2.66 21.28 37.23
N SER A 31 1.76 20.47 37.81
CA SER A 31 1.06 19.37 37.13
C SER A 31 -0.40 19.79 36.97
N SER A 32 -1.03 19.55 35.82
CA SER A 32 -2.48 19.51 35.69
C SER A 32 -2.89 19.10 34.27
N LYS A 33 -3.89 18.25 34.01
CA LYS A 33 -4.71 17.29 34.77
C LYS A 33 -5.53 16.53 33.73
N ILE A 34 -5.83 15.28 34.06
CA ILE A 34 -6.92 14.46 33.52
C ILE A 34 -8.24 15.21 33.71
N VAL A 35 -9.08 15.25 32.68
CA VAL A 35 -10.48 15.71 32.80
C VAL A 35 -11.41 14.54 32.52
N THR A 36 -11.93 14.00 33.61
CA THR A 36 -13.15 13.20 33.69
C THR A 36 -14.32 14.17 33.87
N THR A 37 -15.33 14.11 33.01
CA THR A 37 -16.59 14.85 33.24
C THR A 37 -17.71 13.86 33.53
N THR A 38 -18.16 13.90 34.78
CA THR A 38 -19.36 13.28 35.33
C THR A 38 -20.65 13.96 34.82
N ILE A 39 -21.69 13.14 34.67
CA ILE A 39 -23.06 13.48 34.31
C ILE A 39 -23.78 14.17 35.47
N THR A 40 -24.57 15.21 35.17
CA THR A 40 -25.66 15.70 36.04
C THR A 40 -26.95 15.73 35.23
N THR A 41 -27.95 15.00 35.72
CA THR A 41 -29.32 14.91 35.21
C THR A 41 -30.15 16.13 35.62
N SER A 42 -30.94 16.67 34.71
CA SER A 42 -32.14 17.45 35.02
C SER A 42 -33.25 17.02 34.05
N GLU A 43 -34.31 16.43 34.59
CA GLU A 43 -35.51 16.04 33.86
C GLU A 43 -36.38 17.27 33.53
N THR A 44 -36.72 17.44 32.26
CA THR A 44 -38.08 17.78 31.85
C THR A 44 -38.39 17.01 30.57
N ALA A 45 -39.49 16.27 30.60
CA ALA A 45 -40.00 15.47 29.50
C ALA A 45 -40.48 16.37 28.34
N ILE A 46 -40.12 16.03 27.11
CA ILE A 46 -40.97 15.98 25.90
C ILE A 46 -40.18 15.29 24.77
N ASP A 47 -40.82 14.24 24.25
CA ASP A 47 -40.73 13.64 22.91
C ASP A 47 -39.47 12.90 22.42
N SER A 48 -39.75 11.82 21.70
CA SER A 48 -38.92 10.66 21.45
C SER A 48 -38.29 10.67 20.06
N LYS A 49 -37.05 10.12 19.98
CA LYS A 49 -36.26 9.76 18.78
C LYS A 49 -35.60 10.90 17.99
N LYS A 50 -34.43 11.33 18.46
CA LYS A 50 -33.23 11.43 17.61
C LYS A 50 -31.99 11.13 18.46
N LYS A 51 -31.51 9.89 18.41
CA LYS A 51 -30.21 9.52 19.00
C LYS A 51 -29.16 10.30 18.21
N VAL A 52 -28.55 11.31 18.83
CA VAL A 52 -27.39 12.00 18.26
C VAL A 52 -26.23 11.00 18.35
N GLU A 53 -26.09 10.20 17.31
CA GLU A 53 -25.02 9.24 17.15
C GLU A 53 -23.73 10.03 16.97
N GLY A 54 -22.81 9.93 17.94
CA GLY A 54 -21.51 10.58 17.86
C GLY A 54 -20.77 10.16 16.60
N ASP A 55 -19.94 11.05 16.06
CA ASP A 55 -19.11 10.76 14.91
C ASP A 55 -18.22 9.54 15.19
N ILE A 56 -18.36 8.47 14.41
CA ILE A 56 -17.46 7.31 14.46
C ILE A 56 -16.32 7.60 13.50
N ILE A 57 -15.11 7.75 14.05
CA ILE A 57 -13.89 8.09 13.30
C ILE A 57 -12.96 6.89 13.28
N LEU A 58 -12.44 6.57 12.09
CA LEU A 58 -11.42 5.55 11.87
C LEU A 58 -10.15 6.21 11.32
N LEU A 59 -8.98 5.89 11.88
CA LEU A 59 -7.69 6.37 11.41
C LEU A 59 -7.03 5.29 10.53
N LEU A 60 -6.75 5.60 9.25
CA LEU A 60 -6.07 4.71 8.31
C LEU A 60 -5.04 5.49 7.50
N ASN A 61 -3.83 4.96 7.38
CA ASN A 61 -2.69 5.64 6.75
C ASN A 61 -2.54 7.11 7.20
N ASN A 62 -2.71 7.38 8.51
CA ASN A 62 -2.67 8.72 9.11
C ASN A 62 -3.78 9.70 8.64
N TYR A 63 -4.86 9.20 8.02
CA TYR A 63 -6.03 10.00 7.64
C TYR A 63 -7.27 9.59 8.45
N GLU A 64 -8.07 10.57 8.84
CA GLU A 64 -9.33 10.36 9.55
C GLU A 64 -10.49 10.13 8.60
N TYR A 65 -11.30 9.11 8.89
CA TYR A 65 -12.50 8.77 8.15
C TYR A 65 -13.70 8.77 9.09
N ASN A 66 -14.57 9.76 8.95
CA ASN A 66 -15.83 9.81 9.67
C ASN A 66 -16.89 8.96 8.94
N LEU A 67 -17.31 7.85 9.55
CA LEU A 67 -18.22 6.88 8.96
C LEU A 67 -19.66 7.38 8.77
N ASN A 68 -19.98 8.57 9.27
CA ASN A 68 -21.28 9.22 9.11
C ASN A 68 -21.28 10.30 8.01
N LYS A 69 -20.14 10.50 7.33
CA LYS A 69 -19.98 11.51 6.26
C LYS A 69 -19.53 10.87 4.93
N PRO A 70 -19.80 11.52 3.79
CA PRO A 70 -19.23 11.10 2.51
C PRO A 70 -17.70 11.13 2.55
N PHE A 71 -17.06 10.08 2.04
CA PHE A 71 -15.60 10.01 1.96
C PHE A 71 -15.07 10.84 0.78
N GLU A 72 -13.95 11.52 1.01
CA GLU A 72 -13.25 12.29 -0.01
C GLU A 72 -12.38 11.41 -0.90
N ASP A 73 -12.47 11.59 -2.22
CA ASP A 73 -11.82 10.72 -3.20
C ASP A 73 -10.28 10.83 -3.19
N ASN A 74 -9.73 11.97 -2.77
CA ASN A 74 -8.29 12.18 -2.59
C ASN A 74 -7.75 11.34 -1.43
N LEU A 75 -8.45 11.27 -0.29
CA LEU A 75 -8.04 10.50 0.88
C LEU A 75 -8.07 9.00 0.58
N LEU A 76 -9.14 8.53 -0.07
CA LEU A 76 -9.27 7.13 -0.46
C LEU A 76 -8.13 6.65 -1.38
N LYS A 77 -7.56 7.53 -2.22
CA LYS A 77 -6.45 7.17 -3.11
C LYS A 77 -5.13 6.93 -2.39
N ASN A 78 -5.01 7.37 -1.13
CA ASN A 78 -3.83 7.13 -0.31
C ASN A 78 -3.87 5.78 0.41
N LEU A 79 -5.00 5.07 0.37
CA LEU A 79 -5.16 3.78 1.01
C LEU A 79 -4.74 2.63 0.09
N ASN A 80 -4.04 1.65 0.64
CA ASN A 80 -3.78 0.38 -0.04
C ASN A 80 -5.03 -0.53 -0.01
N THR A 81 -5.00 -1.65 -0.74
CA THR A 81 -6.15 -2.58 -0.83
C THR A 81 -6.63 -3.10 0.52
N ASN A 82 -5.72 -3.38 1.46
CA ASN A 82 -6.11 -3.85 2.79
C ASN A 82 -6.81 -2.76 3.60
N GLU A 83 -6.32 -1.52 3.54
CA GLU A 83 -6.90 -0.37 4.23
C GLU A 83 -8.27 -0.01 3.64
N LEU A 84 -8.42 -0.03 2.31
CA LEU A 84 -9.71 0.14 1.65
C LEU A 84 -10.71 -0.93 2.11
N SER A 85 -10.29 -2.19 2.18
CA SER A 85 -11.14 -3.26 2.69
C SER A 85 -11.50 -3.06 4.16
N ILE A 86 -10.58 -2.61 5.00
CA ILE A 86 -10.89 -2.26 6.41
C ILE A 86 -11.91 -1.12 6.45
N LEU A 87 -11.71 -0.04 5.71
CA LEU A 87 -12.63 1.11 5.68
C LEU A 87 -14.02 0.73 5.15
N ARG A 88 -14.09 -0.15 4.13
CA ARG A 88 -15.38 -0.66 3.64
C ARG A 88 -16.08 -1.46 4.73
N ASN A 89 -15.36 -2.38 5.38
CA ASN A 89 -15.94 -3.24 6.43
C ASN A 89 -16.29 -2.46 7.70
N SER A 90 -15.65 -1.33 7.99
CA SER A 90 -16.00 -0.51 9.15
C SER A 90 -17.41 0.06 9.06
N ILE A 91 -17.93 0.29 7.84
CA ILE A 91 -19.32 0.69 7.61
C ILE A 91 -20.29 -0.43 8.06
N PHE A 92 -19.95 -1.69 7.83
CA PHE A 92 -20.72 -2.84 8.30
C PHE A 92 -20.58 -3.01 9.81
N ALA A 93 -19.36 -2.85 10.33
CA ALA A 93 -19.05 -2.92 11.75
C ALA A 93 -19.84 -1.88 12.57
N LYS A 94 -19.97 -0.65 12.05
CA LYS A 94 -20.81 0.42 12.64
C LYS A 94 -22.24 -0.05 12.95
N TYR A 95 -22.79 -0.97 12.15
CA TYR A 95 -24.14 -1.53 12.34
C TYR A 95 -24.19 -2.86 13.11
N GLY A 96 -23.06 -3.29 13.68
CA GLY A 96 -22.94 -4.52 14.46
C GLY A 96 -22.85 -5.79 13.62
N TYR A 97 -22.32 -5.71 12.40
CA TYR A 97 -22.15 -6.89 11.55
C TYR A 97 -21.18 -7.91 12.19
N ILE A 98 -21.58 -9.18 12.24
CA ILE A 98 -20.76 -10.29 12.73
C ILE A 98 -19.87 -10.80 11.59
N PHE A 99 -18.56 -10.57 11.68
CA PHE A 99 -17.60 -11.07 10.68
C PHE A 99 -17.23 -12.53 10.92
N SER A 100 -17.39 -13.37 9.90
CA SER A 100 -16.84 -14.74 9.87
C SER A 100 -15.33 -14.76 9.63
N THR A 101 -14.81 -13.76 8.91
CA THR A 101 -13.37 -13.61 8.65
C THR A 101 -12.68 -13.09 9.90
N GLN A 102 -11.81 -13.93 10.50
CA GLN A 102 -11.09 -13.64 11.75
C GLN A 102 -10.38 -12.28 11.72
N LYS A 103 -9.70 -11.94 10.61
CA LYS A 103 -9.02 -10.64 10.42
C LYS A 103 -9.90 -9.43 10.77
N TYR A 104 -11.17 -9.42 10.33
CA TYR A 104 -12.06 -8.29 10.59
C TYR A 104 -12.65 -8.35 12.00
N ASN A 105 -12.93 -9.55 12.50
CA ASN A 105 -13.38 -9.74 13.87
C ASN A 105 -12.34 -9.20 14.85
N ASP A 106 -11.09 -9.67 14.74
CA ASP A 106 -9.96 -9.22 15.55
C ASP A 106 -9.78 -7.71 15.44
N TYR A 107 -9.73 -7.18 14.21
CA TYR A 107 -9.51 -5.76 13.98
C TYR A 107 -10.61 -4.89 14.60
N PHE A 108 -11.89 -5.24 14.44
CA PHE A 108 -12.98 -4.41 14.95
C PHE A 108 -13.26 -4.62 16.45
N SER A 109 -12.92 -5.78 17.01
CA SER A 109 -13.11 -6.09 18.44
C SER A 109 -12.38 -5.13 19.39
N GLN A 110 -11.32 -4.49 18.93
CA GLN A 110 -10.57 -3.50 19.71
C GLN A 110 -11.30 -2.14 19.87
N PHE A 111 -12.33 -1.88 19.07
CA PHE A 111 -13.04 -0.60 19.08
C PHE A 111 -14.27 -0.66 19.99
N SER A 112 -14.36 0.27 20.93
CA SER A 112 -15.48 0.35 21.88
C SER A 112 -16.84 0.57 21.23
N TRP A 113 -16.89 1.12 20.01
CA TRP A 113 -18.11 1.34 19.25
C TRP A 113 -18.58 0.10 18.46
N TYR A 114 -17.76 -0.95 18.34
CA TYR A 114 -18.13 -2.17 17.63
C TYR A 114 -18.83 -3.15 18.57
N HIS A 115 -20.09 -3.44 18.27
CA HIS A 115 -20.91 -4.40 19.02
C HIS A 115 -21.54 -5.42 18.07
N PRO A 116 -20.89 -6.58 17.84
CA PRO A 116 -21.40 -7.62 16.94
C PRO A 116 -22.75 -8.15 17.40
N ASN A 117 -23.79 -8.07 16.55
CA ASN A 117 -25.16 -8.46 16.90
C ASN A 117 -25.99 -9.08 15.75
N SER A 118 -25.60 -8.90 14.49
CA SER A 118 -26.37 -9.39 13.36
C SER A 118 -25.48 -9.84 12.21
N THR A 119 -25.90 -10.89 11.50
CA THR A 119 -25.30 -11.30 10.23
C THR A 119 -25.95 -10.64 9.02
N ASP A 120 -27.04 -9.89 9.20
CA ASP A 120 -27.69 -9.08 8.17
C ASP A 120 -27.88 -7.63 8.64
N ILE A 121 -27.35 -6.71 7.85
CA ILE A 121 -27.39 -5.26 8.08
C ILE A 121 -27.90 -4.50 6.86
N GLN A 122 -28.30 -5.19 5.77
CA GLN A 122 -28.57 -4.52 4.49
C GLN A 122 -29.64 -3.44 4.61
N GLY A 123 -30.69 -3.70 5.41
CA GLY A 123 -31.76 -2.74 5.69
C GLY A 123 -31.36 -1.57 6.59
N LYS A 124 -30.18 -1.62 7.24
CA LYS A 124 -29.67 -0.56 8.12
C LYS A 124 -28.79 0.47 7.38
N LEU A 125 -28.28 0.12 6.19
CA LEU A 125 -27.39 0.99 5.41
C LEU A 125 -28.14 2.18 4.84
N ASN A 126 -27.68 3.38 5.20
CA ASN A 126 -28.22 4.63 4.67
C ASN A 126 -27.58 4.98 3.29
N ASN A 127 -28.00 6.10 2.71
CA ASN A 127 -27.51 6.53 1.40
C ASN A 127 -26.02 6.88 1.39
N ILE A 128 -25.50 7.50 2.46
CA ILE A 128 -24.07 7.83 2.61
C ILE A 128 -23.25 6.54 2.67
N ASP A 129 -23.70 5.53 3.43
CA ASP A 129 -23.03 4.23 3.51
C ASP A 129 -22.92 3.56 2.14
N LYS A 130 -24.05 3.50 1.41
CA LYS A 130 -24.09 2.90 0.07
C LYS A 130 -23.18 3.63 -0.91
N GLN A 131 -23.16 4.97 -0.86
CA GLN A 131 -22.26 5.79 -1.68
C GLN A 131 -20.79 5.49 -1.36
N ASN A 132 -20.41 5.47 -0.07
CA ASN A 132 -19.04 5.20 0.37
C ASN A 132 -18.60 3.77 0.00
N ILE A 133 -19.46 2.77 0.22
CA ILE A 133 -19.19 1.38 -0.17
C ILE A 133 -18.94 1.29 -1.68
N ASN A 134 -19.74 1.96 -2.51
CA ASN A 134 -19.57 1.94 -3.95
C ASN A 134 -18.26 2.60 -4.39
N LYS A 135 -17.91 3.77 -3.81
CA LYS A 135 -16.62 4.44 -4.08
C LYS A 135 -15.43 3.52 -3.77
N ILE A 136 -15.43 2.91 -2.58
CA ILE A 136 -14.35 2.02 -2.14
C ILE A 136 -14.27 0.79 -3.04
N THR A 137 -15.40 0.13 -3.29
CA THR A 137 -15.44 -1.08 -4.14
C THR A 137 -14.94 -0.80 -5.55
N THR A 138 -15.26 0.38 -6.11
CA THR A 138 -14.75 0.82 -7.40
C THR A 138 -13.22 0.98 -7.37
N LEU A 139 -12.65 1.57 -6.32
CA LEU A 139 -11.21 1.72 -6.16
C LEU A 139 -10.51 0.38 -5.97
N GLU A 140 -11.05 -0.52 -5.15
CA GLU A 140 -10.51 -1.87 -4.95
C GLU A 140 -10.50 -2.66 -6.26
N LYS A 141 -11.57 -2.56 -7.06
CA LYS A 141 -11.61 -3.17 -8.40
C LYS A 141 -10.51 -2.60 -9.29
N LYS A 142 -10.31 -1.29 -9.32
CA LYS A 142 -9.22 -0.65 -10.08
C LYS A 142 -7.84 -1.12 -9.63
N LEU A 143 -7.59 -1.20 -8.32
CA LEU A 143 -6.31 -1.70 -7.80
C LEU A 143 -6.08 -3.18 -8.14
N THR A 144 -7.16 -3.98 -8.15
CA THR A 144 -7.07 -5.39 -8.56
C THR A 144 -6.70 -5.51 -10.05
N LEU A 145 -7.20 -4.63 -10.92
CA LEU A 145 -6.83 -4.59 -12.34
C LEU A 145 -5.37 -4.18 -12.59
N LEU A 146 -4.69 -3.61 -11.58
CA LEU A 146 -3.27 -3.31 -11.65
C LEU A 146 -2.40 -4.49 -11.21
N GLN A 147 -2.99 -5.59 -10.74
CA GLN A 147 -2.24 -6.78 -10.34
C GLN A 147 -2.30 -7.84 -11.44
N PHE A 148 -1.13 -8.23 -11.95
CA PHE A 148 -1.00 -9.49 -12.68
C PHE A 148 -0.77 -10.63 -11.70
N LYS A 149 -1.47 -11.73 -11.87
CA LYS A 149 -1.33 -12.94 -11.05
C LYS A 149 -1.47 -14.17 -11.93
N SER A 150 -0.44 -15.00 -11.97
CA SER A 150 -0.48 -16.30 -12.64
C SER A 150 -0.35 -17.42 -11.61
N SER A 151 -1.43 -18.18 -11.42
CA SER A 151 -1.36 -19.43 -10.65
C SER A 151 -0.53 -20.49 -11.38
N LYS A 152 -0.48 -20.43 -12.72
CA LYS A 152 0.30 -21.35 -13.56
C LYS A 152 1.80 -21.17 -13.34
N LEU A 153 2.27 -19.94 -13.38
CA LEU A 153 3.68 -19.59 -13.22
C LEU A 153 4.06 -19.33 -11.74
N GLY A 154 3.08 -19.31 -10.84
CA GLY A 154 3.28 -19.22 -9.39
C GLY A 154 3.71 -17.85 -8.88
N PHE A 155 3.53 -16.77 -9.64
CA PHE A 155 3.92 -15.42 -9.21
C PHE A 155 2.89 -14.33 -9.54
N SER A 156 3.12 -13.15 -8.99
CA SER A 156 2.34 -11.95 -9.27
C SER A 156 3.21 -10.70 -9.33
N LEU A 157 2.69 -9.69 -10.03
CA LEU A 157 3.27 -8.36 -10.21
C LEU A 157 2.18 -7.32 -9.93
N THR A 158 2.57 -6.12 -9.55
CA THR A 158 1.67 -4.98 -9.41
C THR A 158 2.23 -3.81 -10.21
N PHE A 159 1.40 -3.31 -11.12
CA PHE A 159 1.71 -2.17 -11.96
C PHE A 159 1.29 -0.87 -11.25
N PRO A 160 2.04 0.22 -11.43
CA PRO A 160 1.65 1.51 -10.86
C PRO A 160 0.37 2.00 -11.53
N LYS A 161 -0.44 2.76 -10.78
CA LYS A 161 -1.71 3.32 -11.27
C LYS A 161 -1.53 4.20 -12.51
N SER A 162 -0.37 4.83 -12.68
CA SER A 162 -0.02 5.63 -13.88
C SER A 162 -0.07 4.82 -15.18
N TRP A 163 0.05 3.49 -15.10
CA TRP A 163 0.03 2.57 -16.24
C TRP A 163 -1.38 2.10 -16.62
N GLU A 164 -2.43 2.46 -15.87
CA GLU A 164 -3.82 2.05 -16.14
C GLU A 164 -4.18 2.30 -17.62
N GLY A 165 -4.51 1.22 -18.34
CA GLY A 165 -4.89 1.24 -19.76
C GLY A 165 -3.74 1.36 -20.77
N LYS A 166 -2.48 1.42 -20.34
CA LYS A 166 -1.29 1.66 -21.19
C LYS A 166 -0.34 0.47 -21.32
N TYR A 167 -0.70 -0.67 -20.73
CA TYR A 167 0.08 -1.89 -20.85
C TYR A 167 -0.83 -3.08 -21.14
N ARG A 168 -0.22 -4.16 -21.59
CA ARG A 168 -0.81 -5.50 -21.62
C ARG A 168 0.24 -6.51 -21.17
N VAL A 169 -0.24 -7.60 -20.59
CA VAL A 169 0.60 -8.76 -20.25
C VAL A 169 0.15 -9.90 -21.14
N GLU A 170 1.08 -10.47 -21.88
CA GLU A 170 0.88 -11.71 -22.61
C GLU A 170 1.49 -12.84 -21.78
N GLU A 171 0.67 -13.85 -21.46
CA GLU A 171 1.08 -14.99 -20.66
C GLU A 171 1.16 -16.24 -21.54
N TYR A 172 2.33 -16.89 -21.50
CA TYR A 172 2.63 -18.13 -22.19
C TYR A 172 2.86 -19.25 -21.16
N ASP A 173 3.13 -20.47 -21.63
CA ASP A 173 3.33 -21.61 -20.73
C ASP A 173 4.60 -21.51 -19.89
N MET A 174 5.65 -20.94 -20.47
CA MET A 174 6.95 -20.82 -19.83
C MET A 174 7.28 -19.39 -19.41
N GLY A 175 6.34 -18.46 -19.41
CA GLY A 175 6.67 -17.08 -19.02
C GLY A 175 5.61 -16.05 -19.37
N ILE A 176 5.99 -14.79 -19.22
CA ILE A 176 5.21 -13.63 -19.64
C ILE A 176 6.07 -12.64 -20.41
N THR A 177 5.40 -11.83 -21.22
CA THR A 177 5.97 -10.59 -21.76
C THR A 177 5.02 -9.43 -21.48
N VAL A 178 5.58 -8.32 -21.00
CA VAL A 178 4.84 -7.11 -20.72
C VAL A 178 5.11 -6.10 -21.82
N TYR A 179 4.05 -5.61 -22.45
CA TYR A 179 4.13 -4.66 -23.54
C TYR A 179 3.44 -3.35 -23.18
N PHE A 180 3.91 -2.29 -23.81
CA PHE A 180 3.18 -1.06 -23.97
C PHE A 180 1.95 -1.30 -24.84
N LYS A 181 0.84 -0.67 -24.45
CA LYS A 181 -0.43 -0.70 -25.17
C LYS A 181 -0.72 0.73 -25.65
N PRO A 182 -0.31 1.08 -26.88
CA PRO A 182 -0.66 2.36 -27.46
C PRO A 182 -2.17 2.45 -27.70
N LYS A 183 -2.67 3.68 -27.79
CA LYS A 183 -4.09 3.94 -28.11
C LYS A 183 -4.42 3.57 -29.55
N GLU A 184 -3.47 3.80 -30.44
CA GLU A 184 -3.57 3.47 -31.86
C GLU A 184 -2.93 2.11 -32.12
N GLN A 185 -3.55 1.33 -33.01
CA GLN A 185 -3.06 0.01 -33.33
C GLN A 185 -1.76 0.12 -34.15
N MET A 186 -0.69 -0.46 -33.64
CA MET A 186 0.60 -0.51 -34.32
C MET A 186 0.57 -1.61 -35.39
N LYS A 187 1.30 -1.39 -36.49
CA LYS A 187 1.49 -2.40 -37.54
C LYS A 187 2.48 -3.51 -37.14
N ASP A 188 3.41 -3.18 -36.24
CA ASP A 188 4.53 -4.05 -35.87
C ASP A 188 4.49 -4.44 -34.39
N MET A 189 5.05 -5.61 -34.06
CA MET A 189 5.28 -6.04 -32.68
C MET A 189 6.40 -5.22 -32.06
N CYS A 190 6.05 -4.13 -31.40
CA CYS A 190 6.99 -3.24 -30.73
C CYS A 190 6.47 -2.80 -29.36
N GLY A 191 7.34 -2.18 -28.57
CA GLY A 191 7.00 -1.67 -27.25
C GLY A 191 7.03 -2.72 -26.15
N GLU A 192 7.84 -3.77 -26.28
CA GLU A 192 8.12 -4.66 -25.14
C GLU A 192 8.84 -3.87 -24.04
N PHE A 193 8.36 -4.03 -22.79
CA PHE A 193 9.01 -3.46 -21.62
C PHE A 193 10.01 -4.44 -21.01
N PHE A 194 9.58 -5.68 -20.79
CA PHE A 194 10.37 -6.76 -20.23
C PHE A 194 9.65 -8.11 -20.38
N SER A 195 10.44 -9.17 -20.25
CA SER A 195 9.96 -10.55 -20.20
C SER A 195 10.42 -11.24 -18.91
N ILE A 196 9.60 -12.18 -18.43
CA ILE A 196 9.95 -13.14 -17.37
C ILE A 196 9.76 -14.53 -17.93
N ILE A 197 10.85 -15.26 -18.17
CA ILE A 197 10.87 -16.49 -18.97
C ILE A 197 11.54 -17.59 -18.17
N ASN A 198 10.97 -18.78 -18.12
CA ASN A 198 11.60 -19.95 -17.52
C ASN A 198 12.94 -20.19 -18.23
N THR A 199 14.01 -20.35 -17.46
CA THR A 199 15.37 -20.57 -17.98
C THR A 199 15.52 -21.85 -18.80
N GLU A 200 14.59 -22.80 -18.68
CA GLU A 200 14.54 -24.02 -19.49
C GLU A 200 13.80 -23.84 -20.83
N SER A 201 13.27 -22.64 -21.13
CA SER A 201 12.59 -22.37 -22.39
C SER A 201 13.56 -22.43 -23.57
N ALA A 202 13.19 -23.17 -24.62
CA ALA A 202 13.96 -23.23 -25.86
C ALA A 202 14.00 -21.87 -26.60
N ASP A 203 13.02 -21.00 -26.34
CA ASP A 203 12.92 -19.67 -26.95
C ASP A 203 13.79 -18.61 -26.23
N LEU A 204 14.41 -18.96 -25.10
CA LEU A 204 15.22 -18.02 -24.34
C LEU A 204 16.62 -17.88 -24.93
N ASN A 205 16.90 -16.70 -25.50
CA ASN A 205 18.27 -16.23 -25.75
C ASN A 205 18.60 -15.06 -24.83
N GLU A 206 19.28 -15.32 -23.71
CA GLU A 206 19.60 -14.27 -22.72
C GLU A 206 20.42 -13.10 -23.28
N ASN A 207 21.18 -13.31 -24.37
CA ASN A 207 21.98 -12.26 -25.00
C ASN A 207 21.14 -11.22 -25.73
N SER A 208 19.88 -11.53 -26.04
CA SER A 208 18.91 -10.59 -26.62
C SER A 208 18.29 -9.66 -25.59
N TYR A 209 18.73 -9.74 -24.32
CA TYR A 209 18.13 -9.02 -23.21
C TYR A 209 19.16 -8.36 -22.27
N ASP A 210 18.91 -7.08 -21.99
CA ASP A 210 19.56 -6.30 -20.95
C ASP A 210 19.00 -6.62 -19.56
N THR A 211 19.87 -6.49 -18.55
CA THR A 211 19.48 -6.61 -17.14
C THR A 211 18.70 -5.38 -16.72
N ILE A 212 17.64 -5.58 -15.93
CA ILE A 212 16.83 -4.49 -15.37
C ILE A 212 17.12 -4.39 -13.87
N GLY A 213 17.76 -3.29 -13.45
CA GLY A 213 18.17 -3.10 -12.06
C GLY A 213 19.13 -4.20 -11.59
N ASP A 214 18.85 -4.78 -10.42
CA ASP A 214 19.62 -5.86 -9.79
C ASP A 214 19.02 -7.26 -9.98
N LYS A 215 17.83 -7.36 -10.59
CA LYS A 215 17.08 -8.62 -10.75
C LYS A 215 17.24 -9.19 -12.16
N ARG A 216 18.14 -10.16 -12.31
CA ARG A 216 18.30 -10.97 -13.54
C ARG A 216 17.56 -12.31 -13.48
N TYR A 217 17.37 -12.85 -12.27
CA TYR A 217 16.70 -14.13 -12.06
C TYR A 217 15.74 -14.07 -10.88
N PHE A 218 14.72 -14.92 -10.94
CA PHE A 218 13.72 -15.07 -9.90
C PHE A 218 13.24 -16.52 -9.84
N GLU A 219 13.15 -17.09 -8.65
CA GLU A 219 12.83 -18.51 -8.48
C GLU A 219 11.47 -18.70 -7.82
N VAL A 220 10.65 -19.60 -8.35
CA VAL A 220 9.31 -19.92 -7.86
C VAL A 220 9.11 -21.42 -7.95
N ASN A 221 8.79 -22.09 -6.84
CA ASN A 221 8.50 -23.54 -6.83
C ASN A 221 9.57 -24.37 -7.57
N ASP A 222 10.84 -24.14 -7.25
CA ASP A 222 12.01 -24.77 -7.89
C ASP A 222 12.21 -24.46 -9.39
N ILE A 223 11.38 -23.59 -9.97
CA ILE A 223 11.52 -23.09 -11.34
C ILE A 223 12.31 -21.79 -11.31
N LYS A 224 13.41 -21.73 -12.06
CA LYS A 224 14.20 -20.52 -12.24
C LYS A 224 13.71 -19.74 -13.47
N TYR A 225 13.27 -18.51 -13.25
CA TYR A 225 12.91 -17.56 -14.30
C TYR A 225 14.03 -16.55 -14.54
N PHE A 226 14.33 -16.31 -15.80
CA PHE A 226 15.07 -15.18 -16.33
C PHE A 226 14.20 -13.92 -16.37
N ILE A 227 14.78 -12.76 -16.11
CA ILE A 227 14.14 -11.45 -16.25
C ILE A 227 15.04 -10.56 -17.10
N GLY A 228 14.48 -9.96 -18.15
CA GLY A 228 15.24 -9.04 -18.99
C GLY A 228 14.40 -8.15 -19.88
N ARG A 229 15.05 -7.11 -20.42
CA ARG A 229 14.49 -6.16 -21.40
C ARG A 229 15.15 -6.39 -22.76
N PRO A 230 14.41 -6.42 -23.88
CA PRO A 230 15.02 -6.58 -25.19
C PRO A 230 16.07 -5.50 -25.50
N THR A 231 17.17 -5.89 -26.13
CA THR A 231 18.25 -4.98 -26.56
C THR A 231 17.86 -4.12 -27.76
N ASP A 232 17.18 -4.71 -28.74
CA ASP A 232 17.06 -4.14 -30.09
C ASP A 232 15.64 -3.74 -30.52
N PHE A 233 14.65 -3.87 -29.63
CA PHE A 233 13.24 -3.58 -29.94
C PHE A 233 12.79 -2.22 -29.37
N ALA A 234 13.14 -1.15 -30.09
CA ALA A 234 12.71 0.21 -29.76
C ALA A 234 11.24 0.48 -30.17
N PHE A 235 10.60 1.39 -29.45
CA PHE A 235 9.32 1.97 -29.86
C PHE A 235 9.58 3.15 -30.79
N PRO A 236 8.81 3.34 -31.88
CA PRO A 236 9.10 4.40 -32.86
C PRO A 236 9.18 5.78 -32.20
N GLU A 237 10.27 6.51 -32.44
CA GLU A 237 10.52 7.80 -31.79
C GLU A 237 9.51 8.88 -32.20
N ASP A 238 9.05 8.81 -33.44
CA ASP A 238 8.06 9.70 -34.06
C ASP A 238 6.62 9.40 -33.63
N HIS A 239 6.37 8.26 -32.97
CA HIS A 239 5.04 7.93 -32.46
C HIS A 239 4.60 8.95 -31.39
N PRO A 240 3.34 9.43 -31.39
CA PRO A 240 2.86 10.46 -30.45
C PRO A 240 2.99 10.06 -28.98
N GLU A 241 3.01 8.75 -28.70
CA GLU A 241 3.15 8.19 -27.35
C GLU A 241 4.58 7.74 -26.99
N SER A 242 5.60 8.05 -27.81
CA SER A 242 6.99 7.63 -27.58
C SER A 242 7.52 8.12 -26.23
N LYS A 243 7.27 9.38 -25.88
CA LYS A 243 7.64 9.94 -24.56
C LYS A 243 6.98 9.21 -23.39
N VAL A 244 5.73 8.74 -23.58
CA VAL A 244 5.02 7.98 -22.55
C VAL A 244 5.66 6.60 -22.39
N PHE A 245 5.96 5.93 -23.50
CA PHE A 245 6.67 4.67 -23.52
C PHE A 245 8.03 4.76 -22.79
N TYR A 246 8.87 5.74 -23.15
CA TYR A 246 10.19 5.89 -22.52
C TYR A 246 10.09 6.20 -21.03
N LYS A 247 9.14 7.05 -20.62
CA LYS A 247 8.88 7.28 -19.20
C LYS A 247 8.51 6.00 -18.47
N MET A 248 7.57 5.22 -19.01
CA MET A 248 7.16 3.94 -18.40
C MET A 248 8.33 2.95 -18.38
N ASN A 249 9.19 2.93 -19.39
CA ASN A 249 10.39 2.10 -19.39
C ASN A 249 11.33 2.37 -18.20
N LEU A 250 11.45 3.63 -17.77
CA LEU A 250 12.21 4.01 -16.59
C LEU A 250 11.57 3.51 -15.28
N GLU A 251 10.26 3.26 -15.28
CA GLU A 251 9.49 2.79 -14.11
C GLU A 251 9.48 1.25 -13.98
N VAL A 252 10.00 0.51 -14.96
CA VAL A 252 9.96 -0.98 -14.98
C VAL A 252 10.66 -1.59 -13.77
N GLU A 253 11.77 -1.02 -13.31
CA GLU A 253 12.49 -1.54 -12.14
C GLU A 253 11.59 -1.53 -10.88
N GLU A 254 10.80 -0.47 -10.68
CA GLU A 254 9.85 -0.37 -9.57
C GLU A 254 8.72 -1.40 -9.70
N VAL A 255 8.27 -1.70 -10.93
CA VAL A 255 7.31 -2.79 -11.17
C VAL A 255 7.91 -4.12 -10.74
N LEU A 256 9.16 -4.42 -11.11
CA LEU A 256 9.85 -5.67 -10.77
C LEU A 256 10.13 -5.81 -9.26
N LYS A 257 10.23 -4.70 -8.52
CA LYS A 257 10.30 -4.73 -7.03
C LYS A 257 9.01 -5.30 -6.41
N THR A 258 7.88 -5.23 -7.11
CA THR A 258 6.60 -5.81 -6.64
C THR A 258 6.46 -7.32 -6.93
N LEU A 259 7.40 -7.90 -7.68
CA LEU A 259 7.39 -9.32 -8.04
C LEU A 259 7.43 -10.19 -6.78
N LYS A 260 6.43 -11.06 -6.64
CA LYS A 260 6.30 -11.93 -5.47
C LYS A 260 5.79 -13.32 -5.86
N LYS A 261 6.31 -14.32 -5.15
CA LYS A 261 5.81 -15.70 -5.22
C LYS A 261 4.37 -15.73 -4.70
N LEU A 262 3.52 -16.52 -5.33
CA LEU A 262 2.23 -16.87 -4.78
C LEU A 262 2.41 -17.94 -3.72
N ARG A 263 1.69 -17.78 -2.62
CA ARG A 263 1.55 -18.81 -1.58
C ARG A 263 0.42 -19.75 -1.95
#